data_AF-A0A2N3IDQ1-F1
#
_entry.id   AF-A0A2N3IDQ1-F1
#
_cell.length_a   1.000
_cell.length_b   1.000
_cell.length_c   1.000
_cell.angle_alpha   90.00
_cell.angle_beta   90.00
_cell.angle_gamma   90.00
#
_symmetry.space_group_name_H-M   'P 1'
#
loop_
_entity.id
_entity.type
_entity.pdbx_description
1 polymer ?
#
loop_
_entity_poly.entity_id
_entity_poly.type
_entity_poly.pdbx_seq_one_letter_code
_entity_poly.pdbx_strand_id
1 'polypeptide(L)'
;MAKILLSTYTISLRPKKKKDEYYILNNINGLDFYNIIKDFIEAIERNPITLLHSVEKKTKISLTLRLGDEYHPLSTQRIFYGRFESGASGRKGTISDIHANEDVFSMQENHARMHPLFFYISIPKGSKKAYLILQRESNFGIKKLFEKSLRYYLNNSGYDEFLPEVDNFLLPSAIQALLEHGKVNSVTLFRKEIPHEIDDLMDNNWKKDEYTLKTKTVITDKHGVPIKGLLEKIFYRNFKDKELELNGSTEQYEDISFTLSGDDKQKTYYMNRQSRSLPDWDVTDKIKWDGYMPSVDSLKQLAEDEIKEMVELVNRNRHVATEN
;
A
#
# COMPACT_ATOMS: atom_id res chain seq x y z
N MET A 1 15.07 -0.64 -15.16
CA MET A 1 14.99 -0.04 -13.81
C MET A 1 13.80 -0.66 -13.07
N ALA A 2 13.88 -0.80 -11.75
CA ALA A 2 12.77 -1.33 -10.96
C ALA A 2 11.62 -0.31 -10.90
N LYS A 3 10.38 -0.79 -10.90
CA LYS A 3 9.21 0.06 -10.72
C LYS A 3 9.14 0.59 -9.29
N ILE A 4 8.91 1.90 -9.15
CA ILE A 4 8.69 2.57 -7.88
C ILE A 4 7.19 2.81 -7.70
N LEU A 5 6.65 2.16 -6.67
CA LEU A 5 5.24 2.22 -6.33
C LEU A 5 5.07 2.94 -4.99
N LEU A 6 4.08 3.83 -4.87
CA LEU A 6 3.70 4.46 -3.61
C LEU A 6 2.32 3.98 -3.17
N SER A 7 2.24 3.38 -1.99
CA SER A 7 0.97 2.93 -1.41
C SER A 7 0.49 3.88 -0.33
N THR A 8 -0.77 4.30 -0.40
CA THR A 8 -1.36 5.25 0.55
C THR A 8 -2.28 4.58 1.57
N TYR A 9 -2.07 4.93 2.83
CA TYR A 9 -2.75 4.40 4.00
C TYR A 9 -3.23 5.52 4.90
N THR A 10 -4.18 5.20 5.77
CA THR A 10 -4.48 5.98 6.97
C THR A 10 -4.06 5.24 8.20
N ILE A 11 -3.54 5.99 9.18
CA ILE A 11 -3.35 5.52 10.54
C ILE A 11 -4.43 6.15 11.40
N SER A 12 -5.19 5.32 12.09
CA SER A 12 -6.12 5.74 13.13
C SER A 12 -5.75 5.06 14.45
N LEU A 13 -6.22 5.63 15.55
CA LEU A 13 -5.99 5.09 16.88
C LEU A 13 -7.33 4.93 17.59
N ARG A 14 -7.57 3.75 18.15
CA ARG A 14 -8.77 3.48 18.95
C ARG A 14 -8.47 2.79 20.27
N PRO A 15 -9.35 2.87 21.27
CA PRO A 15 -9.22 2.06 22.47
C PRO A 15 -9.34 0.57 22.13
N LYS A 16 -8.51 -0.30 22.73
CA LYS A 16 -8.59 -1.77 22.49
C LYS A 16 -9.99 -2.34 22.71
N LYS A 17 -10.71 -1.83 23.71
CA LYS A 17 -12.03 -2.33 24.13
C LYS A 17 -13.22 -1.75 23.34
N LYS A 18 -13.00 -0.76 22.46
CA LYS A 18 -14.06 -0.09 21.71
C LYS A 18 -13.74 -0.11 20.22
N LYS A 19 -14.61 -0.73 19.41
CA LYS A 19 -14.32 -0.98 17.98
C LYS A 19 -14.64 0.21 17.08
N ASP A 20 -15.56 1.08 17.47
CA ASP A 20 -16.07 2.15 16.60
C ASP A 20 -15.73 3.58 17.10
N GLU A 21 -14.92 3.68 18.16
CA GLU A 21 -14.47 4.96 18.70
C GLU A 21 -13.01 5.23 18.33
N TYR A 22 -12.76 6.32 17.63
CA TYR A 22 -11.41 6.75 17.24
C TYR A 22 -11.04 8.06 17.92
N TYR A 23 -9.80 8.14 18.41
CA TYR A 23 -9.25 9.34 19.02
C TYR A 23 -8.99 10.43 17.99
N ILE A 24 -9.09 11.68 18.44
CA ILE A 24 -8.51 12.82 17.72
C ILE A 24 -7.00 12.77 17.99
N LEU A 25 -6.19 12.71 16.94
CA LEU A 25 -4.78 12.32 17.05
C LEU A 25 -3.89 13.36 17.75
N ASN A 26 -4.28 14.63 17.79
CA ASN A 26 -3.57 15.64 18.58
C ASN A 26 -4.09 15.77 20.03
N ASN A 27 -5.01 14.88 20.45
CA ASN A 27 -5.49 14.80 21.83
C ASN A 27 -6.03 13.39 22.14
N ILE A 28 -5.11 12.48 22.43
CA ILE A 28 -5.39 11.11 22.88
C ILE A 28 -5.24 11.12 24.39
N ASN A 29 -6.32 11.40 25.13
CA ASN A 29 -6.27 11.52 26.60
C ASN A 29 -5.18 12.50 27.09
N GLY A 30 -4.99 13.63 26.41
CA GLY A 30 -3.94 14.60 26.72
C GLY A 30 -2.59 14.35 26.04
N LEU A 31 -2.42 13.22 25.33
CA LEU A 31 -1.24 12.91 24.54
C LEU A 31 -1.39 13.36 23.08
N ASP A 32 -0.26 13.60 22.42
CA ASP A 32 -0.22 13.94 21.00
C ASP A 32 0.43 12.80 20.20
N PHE A 33 -0.32 12.22 19.25
CA PHE A 33 0.14 11.14 18.38
C PHE A 33 1.38 11.51 17.56
N TYR A 34 1.57 12.80 17.25
CA TYR A 34 2.78 13.24 16.56
C TYR A 34 4.04 12.96 17.40
N ASN A 35 3.97 13.20 18.72
CA ASN A 35 5.06 12.90 19.62
C ASN A 35 5.26 11.38 19.75
N ILE A 36 4.17 10.61 19.85
CA ILE A 36 4.24 9.14 19.90
C ILE A 36 4.93 8.57 18.64
N ILE A 37 4.61 9.08 17.45
CA ILE A 37 5.25 8.65 16.20
C ILE A 37 6.71 9.11 16.12
N LYS A 38 7.02 10.31 16.60
CA LYS A 38 8.40 10.78 16.70
C LYS A 38 9.23 9.83 17.57
N ASP A 39 8.75 9.54 18.77
CA ASP A 39 9.44 8.68 19.74
C ASP A 39 9.57 7.24 19.20
N PHE A 40 8.57 6.76 18.45
CA PHE A 40 8.62 5.48 17.74
C PHE A 40 9.74 5.44 16.68
N ILE A 41 9.85 6.46 15.83
CA ILE A 41 10.88 6.53 14.80
C ILE A 41 12.28 6.62 15.44
N GLU A 42 12.44 7.45 16.46
CA GLU A 42 13.70 7.57 17.21
C GLU A 42 14.04 6.27 17.97
N ALA A 43 13.04 5.51 18.43
CA ALA A 43 13.28 4.19 19.02
C ALA A 43 13.82 3.18 17.99
N ILE A 44 13.30 3.21 16.75
CA ILE A 44 13.81 2.39 15.63
C ILE A 44 15.24 2.76 15.25
N GLU A 45 15.56 4.06 15.27
CA GLU A 45 16.92 4.56 15.01
C GLU A 45 17.91 4.01 16.03
N ARG A 46 17.58 4.08 17.32
CA ARG A 46 18.43 3.56 18.41
C ARG A 46 18.54 2.04 18.39
N ASN A 47 17.42 1.36 18.14
CA ASN A 47 17.33 -0.10 18.18
C ASN A 47 16.43 -0.60 17.05
N PRO A 48 17.03 -1.14 15.97
CA PRO A 48 16.27 -1.76 14.90
C PRO A 48 15.28 -2.80 15.42
N ILE A 49 14.05 -2.76 14.94
CA ILE A 49 13.01 -3.70 15.36
C ILE A 49 13.11 -4.95 14.50
N THR A 50 13.43 -6.07 15.14
CA THR A 50 13.52 -7.38 14.48
C THR A 50 12.34 -8.26 14.90
N LEU A 51 11.52 -8.66 13.94
CA LEU A 51 10.35 -9.49 14.16
C LEU A 51 10.55 -10.87 13.54
N LEU A 52 10.24 -11.91 14.31
CA LEU A 52 10.24 -13.28 13.81
C LEU A 52 9.10 -13.47 12.78
N HIS A 53 9.48 -13.95 11.59
CA HIS A 53 8.59 -14.32 10.51
C HIS A 53 8.79 -15.80 10.17
N SER A 54 7.78 -16.61 10.51
CA SER A 54 7.76 -18.02 10.12
C SER A 54 7.19 -18.12 8.71
N VAL A 55 8.02 -18.52 7.75
CA VAL A 55 7.59 -18.75 6.37
C VAL A 55 7.06 -20.18 6.18
N GLU A 56 7.48 -21.12 7.04
CA GLU A 56 7.02 -22.51 7.14
C GLU A 56 7.56 -23.10 8.45
N LYS A 57 6.96 -24.18 8.98
CA LYS A 57 7.27 -24.79 10.31
C LYS A 57 8.76 -25.11 10.58
N LYS A 58 9.67 -24.98 9.60
CA LYS A 58 11.10 -25.29 9.72
C LYS A 58 12.06 -24.11 9.51
N THR A 59 11.64 -22.95 9.00
CA THR A 59 12.57 -21.85 8.69
C THR A 59 12.18 -20.57 9.42
N LYS A 60 13.01 -20.13 10.38
CA LYS A 60 12.86 -18.86 11.10
C LYS A 60 13.57 -17.76 10.31
N ILE A 61 12.80 -16.91 9.65
CA ILE A 61 13.32 -15.68 9.02
C ILE A 61 13.03 -14.54 9.97
N SER A 62 13.94 -13.58 10.09
CA SER A 62 13.67 -12.36 10.86
C SER A 62 13.57 -11.17 9.91
N LEU A 63 12.52 -10.37 10.07
CA LEU A 63 12.34 -9.12 9.34
C LEU A 63 12.78 -7.97 10.23
N THR A 64 13.76 -7.21 9.75
CA THR A 64 14.31 -6.06 10.49
C THR A 64 13.80 -4.78 9.86
N LEU A 65 13.34 -3.84 10.68
CA LEU A 65 13.06 -2.46 10.30
C LEU A 65 14.07 -1.57 11.01
N ARG A 66 14.82 -0.78 10.24
CA ARG A 66 15.71 0.27 10.75
C ARG A 66 15.41 1.60 10.07
N LEU A 67 15.80 2.70 10.70
CA LEU A 67 15.79 4.01 10.07
C LEU A 67 17.01 4.09 9.14
N GLY A 68 16.80 4.54 7.90
CA GLY A 68 17.89 4.82 6.98
C GLY A 68 18.48 6.21 7.21
N ASP A 69 19.52 6.54 6.46
CA ASP A 69 20.29 7.78 6.65
C ASP A 69 19.49 9.05 6.31
N GLU A 70 18.42 8.93 5.53
CA GLU A 70 17.52 10.02 5.17
C GLU A 70 16.31 10.04 6.12
N TYR A 71 16.28 10.97 7.07
CA TYR A 71 15.14 11.21 7.96
C TYR A 71 14.95 12.71 8.23
N HIS A 72 13.73 13.18 7.98
CA HIS A 72 13.40 14.60 7.99
C HIS A 72 12.08 14.86 8.76
N PRO A 73 12.16 15.25 10.05
CA PRO A 73 10.99 15.70 10.79
C PRO A 73 10.69 17.18 10.49
N LEU A 74 9.46 17.47 10.04
CA LEU A 74 8.95 18.83 9.85
C LEU A 74 7.87 19.12 10.91
N SER A 75 8.30 19.59 12.08
CA SER A 75 7.45 19.72 13.27
C SER A 75 6.29 20.70 13.10
N THR A 76 6.51 21.83 12.44
CA THR A 76 5.48 22.85 12.18
C THR A 76 4.35 22.30 11.31
N GLN A 77 4.69 21.45 10.34
CA GLN A 77 3.75 20.81 9.42
C GLN A 77 3.24 19.46 9.94
N ARG A 78 3.84 18.95 11.02
CA ARG A 78 3.54 17.64 11.63
C ARG A 78 3.73 16.49 10.64
N ILE A 79 4.86 16.54 9.93
CA ILE A 79 5.24 15.59 8.90
C ILE A 79 6.56 14.90 9.30
N PHE A 80 6.68 13.62 8.92
CA PHE A 80 7.93 12.88 8.90
C PHE A 80 8.09 12.24 7.52
N TYR A 81 9.27 12.34 6.93
CA TYR A 81 9.57 11.61 5.71
C TYR A 81 11.03 11.20 5.68
N GLY A 82 11.36 10.26 4.80
CA GLY A 82 12.70 9.69 4.74
C GLY A 82 12.66 8.26 4.26
N ARG A 83 13.60 7.45 4.73
CA ARG A 83 13.68 6.04 4.38
C ARG A 83 13.70 5.15 5.60
N PHE A 84 12.89 4.10 5.57
CA PHE A 84 13.13 2.93 6.38
C PHE A 84 13.93 1.94 5.54
N GLU A 85 14.78 1.18 6.19
CA GLU A 85 15.43 0.06 5.54
C GLU A 85 14.87 -1.24 6.12
N SER A 86 14.55 -2.17 5.23
CA SER A 86 13.98 -3.46 5.59
C SER A 86 14.74 -4.59 4.93
N GLY A 87 14.98 -5.66 5.69
CA GLY A 87 15.69 -6.83 5.19
C GLY A 87 15.33 -8.08 5.97
N ALA A 88 15.51 -9.21 5.28
CA ALA A 88 15.33 -10.54 5.85
C ALA A 88 16.69 -11.14 6.22
N SER A 89 16.81 -11.64 7.45
CA SER A 89 17.95 -12.45 7.93
C SER A 89 17.50 -13.87 8.29
N GLY A 90 18.46 -14.76 8.55
CA GLY A 90 18.23 -16.18 8.86
C GLY A 90 18.47 -17.12 7.69
N ARG A 91 19.07 -16.64 6.58
CA ARG A 91 19.48 -17.45 5.44
C ARG A 91 20.93 -17.17 5.08
N LYS A 92 21.70 -18.22 4.87
CA LYS A 92 23.03 -18.14 4.26
C LYS A 92 22.88 -18.04 2.74
N GLY A 93 23.85 -17.42 2.10
CA GLY A 93 23.88 -17.26 0.65
C GLY A 93 25.18 -16.58 0.22
N THR A 94 25.28 -16.28 -1.07
CA THR A 94 26.44 -15.60 -1.62
C THR A 94 26.00 -14.41 -2.45
N ILE A 95 26.74 -13.31 -2.34
CA ILE A 95 26.67 -12.16 -3.23
C ILE A 95 27.82 -12.35 -4.21
N SER A 96 27.51 -12.33 -5.50
CA SER A 96 28.48 -12.53 -6.58
C SER A 96 28.47 -11.31 -7.50
N ASP A 97 29.64 -10.95 -8.03
CA ASP A 97 29.75 -10.02 -9.14
C ASP A 97 29.31 -10.72 -10.42
N ILE A 98 28.22 -10.25 -11.03
CA ILE A 98 27.64 -10.86 -12.23
C ILE A 98 28.50 -10.67 -13.49
N HIS A 99 29.41 -9.70 -13.51
CA HIS A 99 30.29 -9.43 -14.63
C HIS A 99 31.60 -10.21 -14.52
N ALA A 100 32.14 -10.35 -13.31
CA ALA A 100 33.34 -11.15 -13.04
C ALA A 100 33.05 -12.65 -12.84
N ASN A 101 31.79 -13.01 -12.55
CA ASN A 101 31.37 -14.36 -12.14
C ASN A 101 32.14 -14.87 -10.91
N GLU A 102 32.39 -13.97 -9.97
CA GLU A 102 33.14 -14.23 -8.73
C GLU A 102 32.28 -13.92 -7.51
N ASP A 103 32.40 -14.75 -6.49
CA ASP A 103 31.74 -14.55 -5.21
C ASP A 103 32.43 -13.43 -4.42
N VAL A 104 31.74 -12.32 -4.21
CA VAL A 104 32.27 -11.14 -3.50
C VAL A 104 32.00 -11.18 -2.00
N PHE A 105 30.96 -11.91 -1.55
CA PHE A 105 30.64 -11.99 -0.12
C PHE A 105 29.76 -13.19 0.23
N SER A 106 30.16 -13.97 1.25
CA SER A 106 29.34 -15.05 1.81
C SER A 106 28.46 -14.54 2.97
N MET A 107 27.15 -14.45 2.73
CA MET A 107 26.15 -14.06 3.73
C MET A 107 26.01 -15.13 4.81
N GLN A 108 26.10 -14.69 6.07
CA GLN A 108 25.83 -15.49 7.27
C GLN A 108 24.37 -15.29 7.73
N GLU A 109 23.91 -16.12 8.66
CA GLU A 109 22.52 -16.08 9.13
C GLU A 109 22.12 -14.75 9.79
N ASN A 110 23.07 -14.04 10.38
CA ASN A 110 22.86 -12.72 10.97
C ASN A 110 23.01 -11.57 9.96
N HIS A 111 23.36 -11.85 8.71
CA HIS A 111 23.39 -10.84 7.65
C HIS A 111 22.00 -10.68 7.02
N ALA A 112 21.68 -9.45 6.65
CA ALA A 112 20.47 -9.12 5.92
C ALA A 112 20.83 -8.22 4.73
N ARG A 113 20.21 -8.47 3.58
CA ARG A 113 20.19 -7.49 2.51
C ARG A 113 19.11 -6.46 2.84
N MET A 114 19.55 -5.25 3.15
CA MET A 114 18.65 -4.15 3.52
C MET A 114 18.22 -3.38 2.27
N HIS A 115 16.93 -3.12 2.17
CA HIS A 115 16.32 -2.38 1.08
C HIS A 115 15.81 -1.04 1.60
N PRO A 116 16.33 0.08 1.09
CA PRO A 116 15.90 1.41 1.49
C PRO A 116 14.58 1.78 0.79
N LEU A 117 13.53 1.98 1.57
CA LEU A 117 12.19 2.29 1.11
C LEU A 117 11.71 3.61 1.69
N PHE A 118 11.27 4.51 0.81
CA PHE A 118 10.72 5.78 1.22
C PHE A 118 9.46 5.63 2.07
N PHE A 119 9.29 6.53 3.04
CA PHE A 119 8.06 6.73 3.78
C PHE A 119 7.73 8.22 3.90
N TYR A 120 6.45 8.48 4.07
CA TYR A 120 5.94 9.81 4.40
C TYR A 120 4.75 9.66 5.36
N ILE A 121 4.75 10.43 6.45
CA ILE A 121 3.70 10.44 7.47
C ILE A 121 3.25 11.88 7.70
N SER A 122 1.95 12.15 7.59
CA SER A 122 1.35 13.44 7.94
C SER A 122 0.29 13.27 9.01
N ILE A 123 0.40 14.03 10.11
CA ILE A 123 -0.48 13.91 11.28
C ILE A 123 -1.19 15.24 11.52
N PRO A 124 -2.24 15.57 10.74
CA PRO A 124 -2.94 16.85 10.87
C PRO A 124 -3.62 16.99 12.24
N LYS A 125 -3.70 18.23 12.75
CA LYS A 125 -4.44 18.55 13.98
C LYS A 125 -5.95 18.43 13.76
N GLY A 126 -6.69 18.11 14.81
CA GLY A 126 -8.15 17.97 14.81
C GLY A 126 -8.66 16.76 14.02
N SER A 127 -7.78 15.92 13.48
CA SER A 127 -8.13 14.76 12.69
C SER A 127 -8.10 13.48 13.52
N LYS A 128 -8.97 12.54 13.18
CA LYS A 128 -8.93 11.15 13.68
C LYS A 128 -8.02 10.24 12.84
N LYS A 129 -7.45 10.79 11.77
CA LYS A 129 -6.63 10.07 10.78
C LYS A 129 -5.33 10.80 10.52
N ALA A 130 -4.24 10.05 10.54
CA ALA A 130 -2.97 10.42 9.93
C ALA A 130 -2.86 9.74 8.57
N TYR A 131 -2.04 10.30 7.69
CA TYR A 131 -1.78 9.78 6.36
C TYR A 131 -0.39 9.16 6.33
N LEU A 132 -0.28 7.99 5.71
CA LEU A 132 0.96 7.24 5.58
C LEU A 132 1.12 6.85 4.12
N ILE A 133 2.25 7.19 3.53
CA ILE A 133 2.67 6.70 2.21
C ILE A 133 3.92 5.86 2.40
N LEU A 134 3.92 4.66 1.83
CA LEU A 134 5.05 3.74 1.86
C LEU A 134 5.45 3.37 0.43
N GLN A 135 6.75 3.44 0.16
CA GLN A 135 7.31 2.91 -1.08
C GLN A 135 7.24 1.38 -1.08
N ARG A 136 7.00 0.85 -2.28
CA ARG A 136 7.15 -0.54 -2.63
C ARG A 136 7.98 -0.69 -3.88
N GLU A 137 8.73 -1.78 -3.92
CA GLU A 137 9.49 -2.20 -5.10
C GLU A 137 9.00 -3.60 -5.48
N SER A 138 8.22 -3.68 -6.55
CA SER A 138 7.59 -4.94 -6.98
C SER A 138 6.79 -5.61 -5.83
N ASN A 139 7.22 -6.77 -5.36
CA ASN A 139 6.55 -7.52 -4.28
C ASN A 139 7.05 -7.15 -2.87
N PHE A 140 8.06 -6.27 -2.77
CA PHE A 140 8.66 -5.87 -1.51
C PHE A 140 8.01 -4.59 -0.99
N GLY A 141 7.51 -4.62 0.24
CA GLY A 141 6.85 -3.50 0.88
C GLY A 141 6.84 -3.65 2.40
N ILE A 142 6.79 -2.53 3.12
CA ILE A 142 7.00 -2.51 4.57
C ILE A 142 5.73 -2.33 5.40
N LYS A 143 4.53 -2.24 4.80
CA LYS A 143 3.27 -2.00 5.55
C LYS A 143 3.10 -2.93 6.76
N LYS A 144 3.16 -4.25 6.53
CA LYS A 144 2.95 -5.24 7.61
C LYS A 144 4.04 -5.15 8.68
N LEU A 145 5.27 -4.86 8.29
CA LEU A 145 6.38 -4.70 9.22
C LEU A 145 6.21 -3.43 10.05
N PHE A 146 5.95 -2.29 9.40
CA PHE A 146 5.62 -1.01 10.04
C PHE A 146 4.47 -1.14 11.04
N GLU A 147 3.35 -1.74 10.64
CA GLU A 147 2.17 -1.93 11.50
C GLU A 147 2.50 -2.76 12.75
N LYS A 148 3.23 -3.87 12.57
CA LYS A 148 3.68 -4.70 13.70
C LYS A 148 4.68 -3.98 14.58
N SER A 149 5.62 -3.23 14.00
CA SER A 149 6.63 -2.46 14.71
C SER A 149 6.00 -1.34 15.55
N LEU A 150 5.04 -0.60 14.97
CA LEU A 150 4.29 0.42 15.70
C LEU A 150 3.48 -0.21 16.84
N ARG A 151 2.78 -1.31 16.58
CA ARG A 151 2.03 -2.03 17.61
C ARG A 151 2.93 -2.57 18.71
N TYR A 152 4.10 -3.10 18.35
CA TYR A 152 5.10 -3.56 19.30
C TYR A 152 5.58 -2.40 20.17
N TYR A 153 5.95 -1.28 19.55
CA TYR A 153 6.39 -0.08 20.27
C TYR A 153 5.33 0.41 21.27
N LEU A 154 4.07 0.56 20.84
CA LEU A 154 3.00 1.03 21.73
C LEU A 154 2.79 0.11 22.94
N ASN A 155 2.75 -1.21 22.72
CA ASN A 155 2.58 -2.17 23.81
C ASN A 155 3.75 -2.18 24.81
N ASN A 156 4.96 -1.82 24.38
CA ASN A 156 6.15 -1.84 25.24
C ASN A 156 6.52 -0.46 25.82
N SER A 157 5.83 0.61 25.40
CA SER A 157 6.13 1.99 25.82
C SER A 157 5.04 2.61 26.71
N GLY A 158 4.18 1.77 27.30
CA GLY A 158 3.10 2.21 28.19
C GLY A 158 1.86 2.76 27.48
N TYR A 159 1.66 2.40 26.21
CA TYR A 159 0.51 2.80 25.39
C TYR A 159 -0.34 1.58 25.01
N ASP A 160 -0.41 0.57 25.88
CA ASP A 160 -1.03 -0.71 25.60
C ASP A 160 -2.56 -0.65 25.58
N GLU A 161 -3.20 0.43 26.02
CA GLU A 161 -4.63 0.65 25.86
C GLU A 161 -5.01 1.08 24.43
N PHE A 162 -4.05 1.59 23.67
CA PHE A 162 -4.25 2.06 22.30
C PHE A 162 -4.04 0.93 21.29
N LEU A 163 -4.87 0.93 20.25
CA LEU A 163 -4.75 0.04 19.11
C LEU A 163 -4.58 0.86 17.83
N PRO A 164 -3.41 0.82 17.19
CA PRO A 164 -3.22 1.44 15.89
C PRO A 164 -3.87 0.59 14.81
N GLU A 165 -4.57 1.24 13.89
CA GLU A 165 -5.10 0.62 12.69
C GLU A 165 -4.51 1.31 11.47
N VAL A 166 -3.79 0.53 10.65
CA VAL A 166 -3.20 1.00 9.40
C VAL A 166 -4.03 0.46 8.25
N ASP A 167 -5.04 1.22 7.88
CA ASP A 167 -5.96 0.86 6.81
C ASP A 167 -5.50 1.44 5.49
N ASN A 168 -5.83 0.76 4.40
CA ASN A 168 -5.69 1.37 3.09
C ASN A 168 -6.51 2.66 3.07
N PHE A 169 -5.98 3.69 2.43
CA PHE A 169 -6.78 4.88 2.21
C PHE A 169 -7.92 4.51 1.27
N LEU A 170 -9.11 4.26 1.80
CA LEU A 170 -10.32 4.03 1.03
C LEU A 170 -11.38 4.95 1.60
N LEU A 171 -11.54 6.10 0.96
CA LEU A 171 -12.71 6.92 1.20
C LEU A 171 -13.68 6.66 0.05
N PRO A 172 -14.84 6.03 0.31
CA PRO A 172 -15.88 5.87 -0.71
C PRO A 172 -16.21 7.18 -1.42
N SER A 173 -16.16 8.31 -0.68
CA SER A 173 -16.30 9.65 -1.25
C SER A 173 -15.16 10.03 -2.21
N ALA A 174 -13.90 9.70 -1.90
CA ALA A 174 -12.79 9.98 -2.81
C ALA A 174 -12.89 9.15 -4.09
N ILE A 175 -13.30 7.89 -3.99
CA ILE A 175 -13.58 7.04 -5.15
C ILE A 175 -14.74 7.61 -5.96
N GLN A 176 -15.85 7.98 -5.31
CA GLN A 176 -17.00 8.57 -5.98
C GLN A 176 -16.61 9.85 -6.72
N ALA A 177 -15.87 10.75 -6.08
CA ALA A 177 -15.37 11.97 -6.71
C ALA A 177 -14.47 11.65 -7.92
N LEU A 178 -13.59 10.65 -7.79
CA LEU A 178 -12.74 10.18 -8.89
C LEU A 178 -13.57 9.58 -10.05
N LEU A 179 -14.68 8.90 -9.77
CA LEU A 179 -15.61 8.36 -10.77
C LEU A 179 -16.53 9.42 -11.40
N GLU A 180 -16.84 10.48 -10.66
CA GLU A 180 -17.70 11.57 -11.11
C GLU A 180 -16.94 12.61 -11.93
N HIS A 181 -15.69 12.89 -11.57
CA HIS A 181 -14.88 13.93 -12.19
C HIS A 181 -13.72 13.41 -13.05
N GLY A 182 -13.30 12.15 -12.87
CA GLY A 182 -12.21 11.55 -13.64
C GLY A 182 -12.71 10.76 -14.85
N LYS A 183 -11.89 10.72 -15.91
CA LYS A 183 -12.15 9.83 -17.05
C LYS A 183 -11.56 8.45 -16.77
N VAL A 184 -12.41 7.42 -16.67
CA VAL A 184 -11.92 6.04 -16.57
C VAL A 184 -11.46 5.58 -17.94
N ASN A 185 -10.18 5.29 -18.10
CA ASN A 185 -9.62 4.83 -19.37
C ASN A 185 -9.77 3.33 -19.58
N SER A 186 -9.59 2.56 -18.49
CA SER A 186 -9.67 1.11 -18.56
C SER A 186 -10.00 0.48 -17.23
N VAL A 187 -10.63 -0.69 -17.26
CA VAL A 187 -10.74 -1.62 -16.14
C VAL A 187 -10.12 -2.93 -16.57
N THR A 188 -9.17 -3.42 -15.79
CA THR A 188 -8.56 -4.72 -15.95
C THR A 188 -9.10 -5.65 -14.88
N LEU A 189 -9.62 -6.79 -15.28
CA LEU A 189 -10.10 -7.84 -14.41
C LEU A 189 -9.13 -9.03 -14.51
N PHE A 190 -8.68 -9.54 -13.37
CA PHE A 190 -7.82 -10.72 -13.30
C PHE A 190 -8.59 -11.90 -12.74
N ARG A 191 -8.52 -13.04 -13.44
CA ARG A 191 -9.08 -14.32 -13.00
C ARG A 191 -8.01 -15.40 -13.00
N LYS A 192 -8.07 -16.30 -12.01
CA LYS A 192 -7.39 -17.60 -12.03
C LYS A 192 -8.41 -18.69 -12.30
N GLU A 193 -8.92 -18.72 -13.52
CA GLU A 193 -9.83 -19.77 -13.97
C GLU A 193 -9.52 -20.09 -15.42
N ILE A 194 -9.64 -21.37 -15.77
CA ILE A 194 -9.53 -21.88 -17.14
C ILE A 194 -10.87 -21.56 -17.80
N PRO A 195 -10.94 -20.64 -18.78
CA PRO A 195 -12.13 -20.44 -19.58
C PRO A 195 -12.45 -21.76 -20.28
N HIS A 196 -13.73 -22.14 -20.34
CA HIS A 196 -14.16 -23.35 -21.04
C HIS A 196 -13.66 -23.42 -22.50
N GLU A 197 -13.45 -22.26 -23.14
CA GLU A 197 -12.94 -22.13 -24.50
C GLU A 197 -11.45 -22.50 -24.65
N ILE A 198 -10.68 -22.55 -23.54
CA ILE A 198 -9.27 -22.96 -23.53
C ILE A 198 -9.13 -24.47 -23.30
N ASP A 199 -10.13 -25.14 -22.71
CA ASP A 199 -10.15 -26.61 -22.63
C ASP A 199 -10.08 -27.23 -24.04
N ASP A 200 -10.71 -26.60 -25.04
CA ASP A 200 -10.70 -27.05 -26.44
C ASP A 200 -9.34 -26.85 -27.16
N LEU A 201 -8.48 -25.96 -26.65
CA LEU A 201 -7.14 -25.68 -27.20
C LEU A 201 -6.04 -26.53 -26.55
N MET A 202 -6.33 -27.22 -25.45
CA MET A 202 -5.37 -28.02 -24.70
C MET A 202 -5.46 -29.49 -25.14
N ASP A 203 -4.59 -29.90 -26.06
CA ASP A 203 -4.37 -31.32 -26.38
C ASP A 203 -4.24 -32.13 -25.07
N ASN A 204 -4.99 -33.23 -24.98
CA ASN A 204 -5.41 -34.02 -23.80
C ASN A 204 -4.32 -34.56 -22.83
N ASN A 205 -3.14 -33.96 -22.73
CA ASN A 205 -2.01 -34.40 -21.90
C ASN A 205 -1.65 -33.47 -20.73
N TRP A 206 -2.43 -32.43 -20.48
CA TRP A 206 -2.10 -31.45 -19.43
C TRP A 206 -2.89 -31.77 -18.15
N LYS A 207 -2.20 -32.15 -17.06
CA LYS A 207 -2.84 -32.42 -15.77
C LYS A 207 -3.22 -31.11 -15.09
N LYS A 208 -4.49 -30.98 -14.69
CA LYS A 208 -5.11 -29.78 -14.10
C LYS A 208 -4.39 -29.22 -12.85
N ASP A 209 -3.57 -30.04 -12.19
CA ASP A 209 -2.79 -29.67 -10.99
C ASP A 209 -1.38 -29.11 -11.30
N GLU A 210 -0.92 -29.15 -12.55
CA GLU A 210 0.46 -28.80 -12.93
C GLU A 210 0.61 -27.36 -13.46
N TYR A 211 -0.48 -26.60 -13.61
CA TYR A 211 -0.44 -25.26 -14.16
C TYR A 211 -1.43 -24.30 -13.49
N THR A 212 -1.08 -23.01 -13.49
CA THR A 212 -1.98 -21.92 -13.10
C THR A 212 -2.24 -21.06 -14.31
N LEU A 213 -3.47 -21.09 -14.84
CA LEU A 213 -3.89 -20.14 -15.86
C LEU A 213 -4.31 -18.83 -15.20
N LYS A 214 -3.75 -17.71 -15.66
CA LYS A 214 -4.16 -16.35 -15.27
C LYS A 214 -4.73 -15.67 -16.50
N THR A 215 -6.02 -15.35 -16.50
CA THR A 215 -6.59 -14.52 -17.57
C THR A 215 -6.65 -13.06 -17.11
N LYS A 216 -6.27 -12.16 -18.03
CA LYS A 216 -6.36 -10.71 -17.86
C LYS A 216 -7.35 -10.17 -18.88
N THR A 217 -8.52 -9.75 -18.43
CA THR A 217 -9.50 -9.06 -19.27
C THR A 217 -9.28 -7.56 -19.16
N VAL A 218 -8.97 -6.88 -20.25
CA VAL A 218 -8.83 -5.42 -20.26
C VAL A 218 -10.02 -4.80 -20.99
N ILE A 219 -10.91 -4.20 -20.22
CA ILE A 219 -12.01 -3.38 -20.72
C ILE A 219 -11.43 -1.98 -20.96
N THR A 220 -11.34 -1.57 -22.22
CA THR A 220 -10.96 -0.20 -22.59
C THR A 220 -12.17 0.48 -23.18
N ASP A 221 -12.39 1.73 -22.81
CA ASP A 221 -13.48 2.49 -23.38
C ASP A 221 -13.01 3.30 -24.60
N LYS A 222 -13.56 3.00 -25.78
CA LYS A 222 -13.43 3.84 -26.97
C LYS A 222 -14.69 4.71 -27.21
N HIS A 223 -15.84 4.39 -26.59
CA HIS A 223 -17.16 4.91 -26.99
C HIS A 223 -18.21 5.06 -25.86
N GLY A 224 -17.84 5.10 -24.58
CA GLY A 224 -18.76 5.31 -23.46
C GLY A 224 -19.41 4.05 -22.89
N VAL A 225 -18.72 2.89 -22.83
CA VAL A 225 -19.20 1.78 -21.98
C VAL A 225 -19.37 2.32 -20.55
N PRO A 226 -20.46 2.03 -19.82
CA PRO A 226 -20.68 2.55 -18.48
C PRO A 226 -19.77 1.83 -17.46
N ILE A 227 -18.47 2.01 -17.61
CA ILE A 227 -17.43 1.61 -16.66
C ILE A 227 -17.73 2.25 -15.29
N LYS A 228 -18.31 3.46 -15.30
CA LYS A 228 -18.80 4.10 -14.08
C LYS A 228 -19.82 3.22 -13.35
N GLY A 229 -20.85 2.72 -14.04
CA GLY A 229 -21.84 1.82 -13.45
C GLY A 229 -21.25 0.48 -12.98
N LEU A 230 -20.22 -0.01 -13.67
CA LEU A 230 -19.47 -1.20 -13.23
C LEU A 230 -18.69 -0.93 -11.93
N LEU A 231 -17.98 0.18 -11.87
CA LEU A 231 -17.20 0.58 -10.70
C LEU A 231 -18.11 0.92 -9.52
N GLU A 232 -19.22 1.62 -9.73
CA GLU A 232 -20.25 1.84 -8.72
C GLU A 232 -20.75 0.52 -8.13
N LYS A 233 -21.07 -0.48 -8.98
CA LYS A 233 -21.43 -1.82 -8.49
C LYS A 233 -20.31 -2.46 -7.67
N ILE A 234 -19.04 -2.27 -8.07
CA ILE A 234 -17.87 -2.79 -7.35
C ILE A 234 -17.65 -2.10 -6.00
N PHE A 235 -17.93 -0.80 -5.89
CA PHE A 235 -17.69 -0.04 -4.68
C PHE A 235 -18.87 -0.04 -3.70
N TYR A 236 -20.12 -0.11 -4.18
CA TYR A 236 -21.33 0.04 -3.38
C TYR A 236 -22.03 -1.28 -3.00
N ARG A 237 -21.99 -2.33 -3.83
CA ARG A 237 -22.38 -3.65 -3.34
C ARG A 237 -21.26 -4.13 -2.44
N ASN A 238 -21.60 -4.50 -1.21
CA ASN A 238 -20.67 -5.17 -0.30
C ASN A 238 -19.90 -6.24 -1.10
N PHE A 239 -18.63 -5.99 -1.39
CA PHE A 239 -17.70 -6.96 -1.99
C PHE A 239 -17.40 -8.12 -1.02
N LYS A 240 -18.38 -8.50 -0.18
CA LYS A 240 -18.41 -9.71 0.61
C LYS A 240 -18.69 -10.92 -0.28
N ASP A 241 -19.45 -10.75 -1.35
CA ASP A 241 -20.03 -11.89 -2.07
C ASP A 241 -19.33 -12.27 -3.38
N LYS A 242 -18.17 -11.68 -3.71
CA LYS A 242 -17.24 -12.19 -4.75
C LYS A 242 -17.81 -12.34 -6.17
N GLU A 243 -18.99 -11.79 -6.44
CA GLU A 243 -19.73 -11.99 -7.68
C GLU A 243 -19.93 -10.66 -8.40
N LEU A 244 -19.42 -10.58 -9.63
CA LEU A 244 -19.64 -9.46 -10.53
C LEU A 244 -20.49 -9.96 -11.69
N GLU A 245 -21.74 -9.53 -11.75
CA GLU A 245 -22.60 -9.80 -12.90
C GLU A 245 -22.19 -8.89 -14.07
N LEU A 246 -21.57 -9.49 -15.09
CA LEU A 246 -21.31 -8.86 -16.37
C LEU A 246 -22.14 -9.59 -17.42
N ASN A 247 -23.01 -8.87 -18.14
CA ASN A 247 -23.83 -9.44 -19.22
C ASN A 247 -24.66 -10.69 -18.84
N GLY A 248 -25.15 -10.76 -17.60
CA GLY A 248 -25.98 -11.88 -17.15
C GLY A 248 -25.20 -13.15 -16.78
N SER A 249 -23.86 -13.14 -16.83
CA SER A 249 -23.02 -14.16 -16.19
C SER A 249 -22.50 -13.64 -14.86
N THR A 250 -22.66 -14.45 -13.81
CA THR A 250 -22.10 -14.19 -12.49
C THR A 250 -20.69 -14.77 -12.46
N GLU A 251 -19.67 -13.93 -12.59
CA GLU A 251 -18.27 -14.37 -12.65
C GLU A 251 -17.48 -13.96 -11.39
N GLN A 252 -16.51 -14.80 -11.00
CA GLN A 252 -15.62 -14.56 -9.87
C GLN A 252 -14.28 -13.98 -10.31
N TYR A 253 -13.95 -12.78 -9.85
CA TYR A 253 -12.68 -12.11 -10.13
C TYR A 253 -11.78 -12.06 -8.89
N GLU A 254 -10.46 -12.26 -9.06
CA GLU A 254 -9.49 -12.20 -7.97
C GLU A 254 -8.98 -10.79 -7.71
N ASP A 255 -8.65 -10.06 -8.78
CA ASP A 255 -8.17 -8.68 -8.71
C ASP A 255 -8.87 -7.83 -9.77
N ILE A 256 -9.11 -6.57 -9.44
CA ILE A 256 -9.67 -5.56 -10.35
C ILE A 256 -8.72 -4.37 -10.31
N SER A 257 -8.31 -3.85 -11.46
CA SER A 257 -7.59 -2.59 -11.49
C SER A 257 -8.19 -1.62 -12.50
N PHE A 258 -8.40 -0.36 -12.15
CA PHE A 258 -8.94 0.64 -13.05
C PHE A 258 -7.92 1.75 -13.27
N THR A 259 -7.79 2.27 -14.49
CA THR A 259 -6.90 3.39 -14.78
C THR A 259 -7.71 4.64 -15.03
N LEU A 260 -7.45 5.70 -14.27
CA LEU A 260 -8.07 7.01 -14.44
C LEU A 260 -7.10 7.96 -15.13
N SER A 261 -7.63 8.86 -15.95
CA SER A 261 -6.95 10.06 -16.41
C SER A 261 -7.69 11.30 -15.89
N GLY A 262 -6.97 12.12 -15.14
CA GLY A 262 -7.32 13.51 -14.86
C GLY A 262 -6.38 14.46 -15.60
N ASP A 263 -6.62 15.77 -15.47
CA ASP A 263 -6.12 16.92 -16.27
C ASP A 263 -4.66 16.92 -16.74
N ASP A 264 -3.77 16.03 -16.26
CA ASP A 264 -2.48 15.69 -16.90
C ASP A 264 -1.84 14.38 -16.36
N LYS A 265 -2.61 13.50 -15.70
CA LYS A 265 -2.06 12.34 -14.96
C LYS A 265 -2.88 11.08 -15.21
N GLN A 266 -2.24 10.07 -15.80
CA GLN A 266 -2.73 8.69 -15.76
C GLN A 266 -2.31 8.06 -14.42
N LYS A 267 -3.29 7.52 -13.68
CA LYS A 267 -3.09 6.79 -12.42
C LYS A 267 -3.80 5.43 -12.53
N THR A 268 -3.06 4.34 -12.34
CA THR A 268 -3.64 2.99 -12.30
C THR A 268 -3.94 2.61 -10.86
N TYR A 269 -5.17 2.14 -10.65
CA TYR A 269 -5.70 1.79 -9.37
C TYR A 269 -5.96 0.29 -9.22
N TYR A 270 -5.21 -0.42 -8.38
CA TYR A 270 -5.35 -1.85 -8.05
C TYR A 270 -6.24 -2.13 -6.82
N MET A 271 -7.24 -2.99 -6.98
CA MET A 271 -8.12 -3.50 -5.92
C MET A 271 -7.95 -5.02 -5.83
N ASN A 272 -7.55 -5.53 -4.66
CA ASN A 272 -7.40 -6.97 -4.42
C ASN A 272 -8.49 -7.52 -3.46
N ARG A 273 -8.91 -8.77 -3.69
CA ARG A 273 -9.86 -9.57 -2.88
C ARG A 273 -9.60 -9.62 -1.37
N GLN A 274 -8.34 -9.51 -0.90
CA GLN A 274 -7.97 -9.70 0.51
C GLN A 274 -7.69 -8.39 1.25
N SER A 275 -7.43 -7.32 0.53
CA SER A 275 -7.26 -6.00 1.07
C SER A 275 -8.03 -5.06 0.17
N ARG A 276 -9.17 -4.55 0.66
CA ARG A 276 -9.82 -3.40 0.06
C ARG A 276 -8.77 -2.29 0.03
N SER A 277 -8.01 -2.14 -1.04
CA SER A 277 -6.90 -1.20 -1.16
C SER A 277 -7.22 -0.20 -2.25
N LEU A 278 -7.12 1.10 -1.96
CA LEU A 278 -6.56 1.99 -2.97
C LEU A 278 -5.04 1.73 -3.03
N PRO A 279 -4.42 2.00 -4.17
CA PRO A 279 -3.34 1.17 -4.68
C PRO A 279 -2.02 1.87 -4.81
N ASP A 280 -1.00 1.04 -4.89
CA ASP A 280 0.31 1.31 -5.44
C ASP A 280 0.23 2.25 -6.67
N TRP A 281 0.56 3.52 -6.47
CA TRP A 281 0.73 4.51 -7.52
C TRP A 281 2.12 4.34 -8.14
N ASP A 282 2.17 3.96 -9.42
CA ASP A 282 3.42 3.92 -10.19
C ASP A 282 3.91 5.35 -10.45
N VAL A 283 5.04 5.68 -9.83
CA VAL A 283 5.70 6.99 -9.89
C VAL A 283 7.06 6.94 -10.59
N THR A 284 7.42 5.79 -11.17
CA THR A 284 8.75 5.53 -11.77
C THR A 284 9.19 6.65 -12.72
N ASP A 285 8.29 7.13 -13.58
CA ASP A 285 8.56 8.17 -14.58
C ASP A 285 8.30 9.60 -14.07
N LYS A 286 7.84 9.75 -12.82
CA LYS A 286 7.44 11.03 -12.20
C LYS A 286 8.43 11.51 -11.14
N ILE A 287 9.49 10.75 -10.89
CA ILE A 287 10.49 11.01 -9.85
C ILE A 287 11.84 11.35 -10.45
N LYS A 288 12.58 12.20 -9.74
CA LYS A 288 14.00 12.41 -10.00
C LYS A 288 14.81 11.26 -9.40
N TRP A 289 15.87 10.88 -10.09
CA TRP A 289 16.78 9.81 -9.68
C TRP A 289 18.14 10.41 -9.31
N ASP A 290 18.72 9.90 -8.22
CA ASP A 290 20.12 10.09 -7.84
C ASP A 290 20.85 8.76 -8.00
N GLY A 291 21.57 8.61 -9.13
CA GLY A 291 22.10 7.32 -9.56
C GLY A 291 20.98 6.28 -9.75
N TYR A 292 21.02 5.20 -8.95
CA TYR A 292 20.04 4.11 -8.97
C TYR A 292 18.93 4.26 -7.92
N MET A 293 18.91 5.37 -7.20
CA MET A 293 18.01 5.59 -6.07
C MET A 293 17.07 6.77 -6.32
N PRO A 294 15.77 6.65 -6.02
CA PRO A 294 14.87 7.80 -6.11
C PRO A 294 15.28 8.93 -5.16
N SER A 295 15.19 10.18 -5.63
CA SER A 295 15.36 11.36 -4.77
C SER A 295 14.23 11.44 -3.74
N VAL A 296 14.59 11.57 -2.46
CA VAL A 296 13.63 11.69 -1.35
C VAL A 296 12.79 12.96 -1.48
N ASP A 297 13.37 14.08 -1.92
CA ASP A 297 12.62 15.33 -2.15
C ASP A 297 11.57 15.19 -3.25
N SER A 298 11.91 14.50 -4.34
CA SER A 298 10.97 14.23 -5.41
C SER A 298 9.81 13.33 -4.94
N LEU A 299 10.11 12.33 -4.12
CA LEU A 299 9.09 11.45 -3.54
C LEU A 299 8.21 12.17 -2.51
N LYS A 300 8.80 13.04 -1.69
CA LYS A 300 8.09 13.91 -0.74
C LYS A 300 7.07 14.79 -1.46
N GLN A 301 7.48 15.46 -2.54
CA GLN A 301 6.58 16.34 -3.29
C GLN A 301 5.37 15.56 -3.85
N LEU A 302 5.61 14.38 -4.42
CA LEU A 302 4.53 13.52 -4.90
C LEU A 302 3.61 13.05 -3.75
N ALA A 303 4.17 12.72 -2.60
CA ALA A 303 3.40 12.32 -1.41
C ALA A 303 2.51 13.45 -0.88
N GLU A 304 3.04 14.69 -0.83
CA GLU A 304 2.29 15.89 -0.46
C GLU A 304 1.12 16.16 -1.41
N ASP A 305 1.38 16.12 -2.71
CA ASP A 305 0.37 16.30 -3.75
C ASP A 305 -0.74 15.26 -3.64
N GLU A 306 -0.39 13.98 -3.46
CA GLU A 306 -1.36 12.89 -3.34
C GLU A 306 -2.27 13.06 -2.13
N ILE A 307 -1.70 13.39 -0.96
CA ILE A 307 -2.49 13.62 0.26
C ILE A 307 -3.39 14.84 0.10
N LYS A 308 -2.89 15.94 -0.49
CA LYS A 308 -3.67 17.14 -0.72
C LYS A 308 -4.86 16.87 -1.64
N GLU A 309 -4.62 16.22 -2.79
CA GLU A 309 -5.66 15.82 -3.76
C GLU A 309 -6.73 14.97 -3.08
N MET A 310 -6.31 13.97 -2.30
CA MET A 310 -7.20 13.09 -1.55
C MET A 310 -8.05 13.83 -0.52
N VAL A 311 -7.47 14.77 0.24
CA VAL A 311 -8.19 15.56 1.25
C VAL A 311 -9.19 16.52 0.59
N GLU A 312 -8.80 17.20 -0.48
CA GLU A 312 -9.66 18.12 -1.22
C GLU A 312 -10.87 17.42 -1.84
N LEU A 313 -10.69 16.23 -2.42
CA LEU A 313 -11.79 15.42 -2.95
C LEU A 313 -12.81 15.05 -1.86
N VAL A 314 -12.34 14.73 -0.66
CA VAL A 314 -13.21 14.37 0.47
C VAL A 314 -14.01 15.56 0.98
N ASN A 315 -13.37 16.73 1.06
CA ASN A 315 -14.01 17.94 1.56
C ASN A 315 -15.08 18.48 0.61
N ARG A 316 -14.83 18.42 -0.71
CA ARG A 316 -15.81 18.78 -1.74
C ARG A 316 -17.10 17.97 -1.61
N ASN A 317 -17.00 16.66 -1.45
CA ASN A 317 -18.17 15.79 -1.33
C ASN A 317 -18.96 16.00 -0.03
N ARG A 318 -18.30 16.44 1.05
CA ARG A 318 -19.01 16.78 2.31
C ARG A 318 -19.90 18.01 2.18
N HIS A 319 -19.51 18.99 1.37
CA HIS A 319 -20.29 20.21 1.18
C HIS A 319 -21.54 19.96 0.33
N VAL A 320 -21.42 19.14 -0.72
CA VAL A 320 -22.55 18.75 -1.58
C VAL A 320 -23.61 17.92 -0.81
N ALA A 321 -23.19 17.12 0.17
CA ALA A 321 -24.12 16.31 0.97
C ALA A 321 -24.90 17.10 2.05
N THR A 322 -24.49 18.33 2.37
CA THR A 322 -25.16 19.19 3.35
C THR A 322 -26.12 20.21 2.71
N GLU A 323 -26.15 20.30 1.38
CA GLU A 323 -26.99 21.24 0.61
C GLU A 323 -28.22 20.58 -0.05
N ASN A 324 -28.47 19.29 0.21
CA ASN A 324 -29.66 18.55 -0.21
C ASN A 324 -30.48 18.07 1.01
#